data_AF-A0A353HD06-F1
#
_entry.id   AF-A0A353HD06-F1
#
_cell.length_a   1.000
_cell.length_b   1.000
_cell.length_c   1.000
_cell.angle_alpha   90.00
_cell.angle_beta   90.00
_cell.angle_gamma   90.00
#
_symmetry.space_group_name_H-M   'P 1'
#
loop_
_entity.id
_entity.type
_entity.pdbx_description
1 polymer ?
#
loop_
_entity_poly.entity_id
_entity_poly.type
_entity_poly.pdbx_seq_one_letter_code
_entity_poly.pdbx_strand_id
1 'polypeptide(L)'
;LPLITFVNTKGISYDENCQKCTLSRVNEFISACKDVDKIAIITGNAIGLGYTLFASKELNNSYTLAFANANVGLFDEQTGALVELDAECEKINELAETYKDKLDPVNTAHNGYLDNVIEPQYVRQYLISALQTLEV
;
A
#
# COMPACT_ATOMS: atom_id res chain seq x y z
N LEU A 1 -21.35 6.98 2.06
CA LEU A 1 -20.40 7.30 3.15
C LEU A 1 -19.02 6.91 2.64
N PRO A 2 -18.06 7.84 2.56
CA PRO A 2 -16.72 7.54 2.09
C PRO A 2 -15.97 6.64 3.08
N LEU A 3 -15.15 5.73 2.55
CA LEU A 3 -14.30 4.82 3.32
C LEU A 3 -12.87 5.38 3.36
N ILE A 4 -12.38 5.67 4.57
CA ILE A 4 -11.02 6.12 4.81
C ILE A 4 -10.23 4.96 5.39
N THR A 5 -9.15 4.56 4.72
CA THR A 5 -8.33 3.41 5.10
C THR A 5 -6.93 3.84 5.50
N PHE A 6 -6.51 3.51 6.72
CA PHE A 6 -5.12 3.66 7.15
C PHE A 6 -4.38 2.35 6.91
N VAL A 7 -3.33 2.39 6.09
CA VAL A 7 -2.66 1.20 5.55
C VAL A 7 -1.30 1.02 6.21
N ASN A 8 -1.13 -0.12 6.88
CA ASN A 8 0.15 -0.62 7.36
C ASN A 8 0.13 -2.16 7.33
N THR A 9 0.43 -2.75 6.18
CA THR A 9 0.40 -4.19 5.96
C THR A 9 1.54 -4.66 5.06
N LYS A 10 2.05 -5.87 5.36
CA LYS A 10 3.01 -6.61 4.54
C LYS A 10 2.33 -7.59 3.57
N GLY A 11 1.01 -7.49 3.38
CA GLY A 11 0.24 -8.34 2.47
C GLY A 11 -0.65 -9.35 3.19
N ILE A 12 -0.77 -10.56 2.65
CA ILE A 12 -1.61 -11.62 3.20
C ILE A 12 -0.73 -12.68 3.88
N SER A 13 -1.15 -13.09 5.09
CA SER A 13 -0.50 -14.18 5.82
C SER A 13 -0.52 -15.49 5.02
N TYR A 14 0.62 -16.16 4.97
CA TYR A 14 0.77 -17.48 4.38
C TYR A 14 0.52 -18.54 5.45
N ASP A 15 -0.76 -18.88 5.67
CA ASP A 15 -1.15 -20.01 6.51
C ASP A 15 -2.13 -20.93 5.77
N GLU A 16 -2.09 -22.24 6.08
CA GLU A 16 -2.87 -23.26 5.36
C GLU A 16 -4.39 -23.03 5.44
N ASN A 17 -4.87 -22.40 6.52
CA ASN A 17 -6.29 -22.12 6.72
C ASN A 17 -6.74 -20.88 5.93
N CYS A 18 -5.86 -19.88 5.82
CA CYS A 18 -6.06 -18.64 5.10
C CYS A 18 -6.14 -18.93 3.60
N GLN A 19 -5.17 -19.68 3.05
CA GLN A 19 -5.04 -19.94 1.61
C GLN A 19 -6.33 -20.46 0.96
N LYS A 20 -7.05 -21.37 1.64
CA LYS A 20 -8.27 -21.99 1.09
C LYS A 20 -9.37 -20.98 0.79
N CYS A 21 -9.43 -19.88 1.56
CA CYS A 21 -10.49 -18.89 1.44
C CYS A 21 -9.98 -17.51 1.01
N THR A 22 -8.66 -17.29 0.90
CA THR A 22 -8.06 -15.98 0.61
C THR A 22 -8.68 -15.34 -0.62
N LEU A 23 -8.70 -16.04 -1.76
CA LEU A 23 -9.19 -15.47 -3.01
C LEU A 23 -10.69 -15.14 -2.95
N SER A 24 -11.51 -15.97 -2.30
CA SER A 24 -12.94 -15.68 -2.08
C SER A 24 -13.11 -14.41 -1.26
N ARG A 25 -12.39 -14.29 -0.14
CA ARG A 25 -12.46 -13.12 0.75
C ARG A 25 -11.97 -11.84 0.07
N VAL A 26 -10.92 -11.95 -0.74
CA VAL A 26 -10.42 -10.83 -1.55
C VAL A 26 -11.50 -10.37 -2.53
N ASN A 27 -12.14 -11.30 -3.24
CA ASN A 27 -13.22 -10.96 -4.18
C ASN A 27 -14.44 -10.36 -3.47
N GLU A 28 -14.81 -10.90 -2.31
CA GLU A 28 -15.89 -10.37 -1.47
C GLU A 28 -15.58 -8.94 -1.02
N PHE A 29 -14.34 -8.68 -0.59
CA PHE A 29 -13.90 -7.33 -0.20
C PHE A 29 -13.95 -6.34 -1.37
N ILE A 30 -13.42 -6.72 -2.54
CA ILE A 30 -13.45 -5.89 -3.75
C ILE A 30 -14.90 -5.59 -4.14
N SER A 31 -15.76 -6.61 -4.15
CA SER A 31 -17.17 -6.48 -4.49
C SER A 31 -17.93 -5.57 -3.52
N ALA A 32 -17.67 -5.71 -2.21
CA ALA A 32 -18.29 -4.89 -1.18
C ALA A 32 -17.86 -3.40 -1.26
N CYS A 33 -16.66 -3.13 -1.75
CA CYS A 33 -16.08 -1.79 -1.82
C CYS A 33 -16.11 -1.17 -3.22
N LYS A 34 -16.86 -1.76 -4.17
CA LYS A 34 -16.84 -1.37 -5.59
C LYS A 34 -17.42 0.03 -5.83
N ASP A 35 -18.56 0.31 -5.19
CA ASP A 35 -19.35 1.54 -5.39
C ASP A 35 -19.19 2.53 -4.21
N VAL A 36 -18.10 2.41 -3.46
CA VAL A 36 -17.80 3.26 -2.31
C VAL A 36 -16.61 4.16 -2.65
N ASP A 37 -16.75 5.47 -2.44
CA ASP A 37 -15.62 6.39 -2.55
C ASP A 37 -14.59 6.10 -1.47
N LYS A 38 -13.33 5.92 -1.88
CA LYS A 38 -12.25 5.50 -1.00
C LYS A 38 -11.10 6.49 -0.99
N ILE A 39 -10.56 6.70 0.21
CA ILE A 39 -9.33 7.44 0.44
C ILE A 39 -8.39 6.53 1.25
N ALA A 40 -7.14 6.43 0.80
CA ALA A 40 -6.12 5.63 1.46
C ALA A 40 -4.99 6.51 2.02
N ILE A 41 -4.52 6.17 3.22
CA ILE A 41 -3.37 6.81 3.87
C ILE A 41 -2.41 5.71 4.31
N ILE A 42 -1.29 5.60 3.61
CA ILE A 42 -0.23 4.64 3.94
C ILE A 42 0.62 5.22 5.06
N THR A 43 0.50 4.62 6.25
CA THR A 43 1.18 5.08 7.47
C THR A 43 2.46 4.31 7.78
N GLY A 44 2.66 3.18 7.10
CA GLY A 44 3.83 2.32 7.25
C GLY A 44 4.02 1.49 5.99
N ASN A 45 3.75 0.19 6.05
CA ASN A 45 3.93 -0.69 4.90
C ASN A 45 2.68 -0.75 4.02
N ALA A 46 2.86 -0.80 2.71
CA ALA A 46 1.86 -1.19 1.73
C ALA A 46 2.52 -2.08 0.67
N ILE A 47 2.52 -3.38 0.94
CA ILE A 47 3.28 -4.36 0.15
C ILE A 47 2.34 -5.27 -0.65
N GLY A 48 2.65 -5.44 -1.93
CA GLY A 48 2.01 -6.37 -2.85
C GLY A 48 0.49 -6.27 -2.83
N LEU A 49 -0.19 -7.39 -2.56
CA LEU A 49 -1.65 -7.43 -2.51
C LEU A 49 -2.25 -6.54 -1.41
N GLY A 50 -1.49 -6.22 -0.36
CA GLY A 50 -1.90 -5.25 0.65
C GLY A 50 -2.02 -3.83 0.08
N TYR A 51 -1.06 -3.40 -0.74
CA TYR A 51 -1.18 -2.14 -1.48
C TYR A 51 -2.34 -2.21 -2.47
N THR A 52 -2.40 -3.28 -3.28
CA THR A 52 -3.44 -3.45 -4.30
C THR A 52 -4.84 -3.30 -3.71
N LEU A 53 -5.12 -3.95 -2.58
CA LEU A 53 -6.44 -3.95 -1.97
C LEU A 53 -6.80 -2.64 -1.27
N PHE A 54 -5.83 -2.03 -0.58
CA PHE A 54 -6.15 -0.98 0.39
C PHE A 54 -5.71 0.43 -0.04
N ALA A 55 -4.86 0.57 -1.06
CA ALA A 55 -4.31 1.86 -1.46
C ALA A 55 -4.25 2.10 -2.97
N SER A 56 -4.47 1.08 -3.80
CA SER A 56 -4.31 1.23 -5.25
C SER A 56 -5.43 2.04 -5.89
N LYS A 57 -5.06 2.87 -6.87
CA LYS A 57 -6.01 3.64 -7.69
C LYS A 57 -6.82 2.74 -8.60
N GLU A 58 -6.24 1.60 -9.00
CA GLU A 58 -6.84 0.57 -9.83
C GLU A 58 -8.06 -0.09 -9.17
N LEU A 59 -8.16 -0.04 -7.84
CA LEU A 59 -9.35 -0.44 -7.09
C LEU A 59 -10.20 0.74 -6.63
N ASN A 60 -10.27 1.83 -7.39
CA ASN A 60 -11.13 2.99 -7.10
C ASN A 60 -10.80 3.68 -5.76
N ASN A 61 -9.53 3.75 -5.35
CA ASN A 61 -9.14 4.77 -4.38
C ASN A 61 -9.01 6.10 -5.10
N SER A 62 -9.88 7.05 -4.75
CA SER A 62 -9.92 8.38 -5.36
C SER A 62 -8.75 9.26 -4.92
N TYR A 63 -8.21 9.00 -3.73
CA TYR A 63 -7.05 9.70 -3.21
C TYR A 63 -6.17 8.75 -2.39
N THR A 64 -4.89 8.67 -2.72
CA THR A 64 -3.91 7.83 -2.02
C THR A 64 -2.73 8.68 -1.57
N LEU A 65 -2.57 8.74 -0.25
CA LEU A 65 -1.50 9.47 0.44
C LEU A 65 -0.53 8.49 1.09
N ALA A 66 0.74 8.85 1.20
CA ALA A 66 1.71 8.10 2.00
C ALA A 66 2.53 9.02 2.91
N PHE A 67 3.04 8.47 4.01
CA PHE A 67 4.09 9.13 4.78
C PHE A 67 5.45 8.94 4.12
N ALA A 68 6.36 9.90 4.29
CA ALA A 68 7.71 9.82 3.72
C ALA A 68 8.53 8.62 4.24
N ASN A 69 8.18 8.07 5.40
CA ASN A 69 8.81 6.89 5.99
C ASN A 69 8.00 5.59 5.75
N ALA A 70 6.99 5.63 4.89
CA ALA A 70 6.27 4.44 4.46
C ALA A 70 7.14 3.58 3.53
N ASN A 71 6.78 2.31 3.38
CA ASN A 71 7.36 1.42 2.38
C ASN A 71 6.24 0.98 1.43
N VAL A 72 6.37 1.30 0.14
CA VAL A 72 5.37 0.96 -0.86
C VAL A 72 6.04 0.20 -2.00
N GLY A 73 5.57 -1.02 -2.27
CA GLY A 73 6.18 -1.83 -3.32
C GLY A 73 5.59 -3.21 -3.46
N LEU A 74 6.16 -4.01 -4.37
CA LEU A 74 5.68 -5.36 -4.67
C LEU A 74 6.06 -6.36 -3.56
N PHE A 75 7.30 -6.28 -3.09
CA PHE A 75 7.87 -7.15 -2.07
C PHE A 75 8.34 -6.32 -0.87
N ASP A 76 8.45 -6.96 0.29
CA ASP A 76 9.19 -6.35 1.39
C ASP A 76 10.70 -6.43 1.15
N GLU A 77 11.47 -5.72 1.97
CA GLU A 77 12.91 -5.55 1.83
C GLU A 77 13.68 -6.88 1.69
N GLN A 78 13.32 -7.90 2.47
CA GLN A 78 13.99 -9.20 2.45
C GLN A 78 13.56 -10.05 1.24
N THR A 79 12.27 -10.09 0.95
CA THR A 79 11.75 -10.84 -0.20
C THR A 79 12.23 -10.22 -1.51
N GLY A 80 12.28 -8.90 -1.59
CA GLY A 80 12.81 -8.17 -2.73
C GLY A 80 14.30 -8.42 -2.96
N ALA A 81 15.10 -8.46 -1.90
CA ALA A 81 16.51 -8.83 -2.01
C ALA A 81 16.70 -10.25 -2.58
N LEU A 82 15.91 -11.21 -2.11
CA LEU A 82 15.96 -12.59 -2.60
C LEU A 82 15.50 -12.71 -4.05
N VAL A 83 14.38 -12.09 -4.41
CA VAL A 83 13.70 -12.34 -5.70
C VAL A 83 14.23 -11.44 -6.82
N GLU A 84 14.53 -10.17 -6.54
CA GLU A 84 14.97 -9.22 -7.56
C GLU A 84 16.48 -8.97 -7.58
N LEU A 85 17.16 -9.11 -6.44
CA LEU A 85 18.61 -8.91 -6.35
C LEU A 85 19.40 -10.23 -6.30
N ASP A 86 18.71 -11.38 -6.40
CA ASP A 86 19.28 -12.73 -6.36
C ASP A 86 20.21 -12.93 -5.14
N ALA A 87 19.79 -12.41 -3.99
CA ALA A 87 20.58 -12.45 -2.77
C ALA A 87 20.79 -13.90 -2.28
N GLU A 88 22.04 -14.28 -2.02
CA GLU A 88 22.33 -15.48 -1.24
C GLU A 88 21.95 -15.26 0.23
N CYS A 89 21.62 -16.34 0.95
CA CYS A 89 21.16 -16.30 2.35
C CYS A 89 22.06 -15.48 3.29
N GLU A 90 23.37 -15.51 3.06
CA GLU A 90 24.38 -14.83 3.88
C GLU A 90 24.39 -13.30 3.66
N LYS A 91 23.89 -12.82 2.51
CA LYS A 91 23.88 -11.41 2.11
C LYS A 91 22.50 -10.75 2.11
N ILE A 92 21.46 -11.49 2.50
CA ILE A 92 20.07 -10.97 2.50
C ILE A 92 19.96 -9.64 3.23
N ASN A 93 20.57 -9.50 4.41
CA ASN A 93 20.43 -8.27 5.20
C ASN A 93 21.11 -7.06 4.54
N GLU A 94 22.23 -7.26 3.84
CA GLU A 94 22.94 -6.19 3.12
C GLU A 94 22.14 -5.74 1.89
N LEU A 95 21.65 -6.71 1.12
CA LEU A 95 20.86 -6.45 -0.07
C LEU A 95 19.44 -5.97 0.25
N ALA A 96 18.89 -6.28 1.42
CA ALA A 96 17.59 -5.78 1.88
C ALA A 96 17.60 -4.26 2.10
N GLU A 97 18.66 -3.71 2.69
CA GLU A 97 18.81 -2.24 2.80
C GLU A 97 18.94 -1.61 1.41
N THR A 98 19.62 -2.26 0.46
CA THR A 98 19.68 -1.79 -0.94
C THR A 98 18.30 -1.83 -1.61
N TYR A 99 17.50 -2.85 -1.33
CA TYR A 99 16.15 -2.97 -1.88
C TYR A 99 15.19 -1.95 -1.27
N LYS A 100 15.39 -1.55 -0.02
CA LYS A 100 14.53 -0.59 0.70
C LYS A 100 14.43 0.75 -0.02
N ASP A 101 15.47 1.19 -0.71
CA ASP A 101 15.45 2.41 -1.52
C ASP A 101 14.41 2.34 -2.66
N LYS A 102 14.11 1.14 -3.17
CA LYS A 102 13.04 0.92 -4.17
C LYS A 102 11.64 1.05 -3.56
N LEU A 103 11.50 0.94 -2.25
CA LEU A 103 10.22 1.04 -1.53
C LEU A 103 9.84 2.49 -1.18
N ASP A 104 10.67 3.47 -1.58
CA ASP A 104 10.44 4.88 -1.28
C ASP A 104 9.11 5.38 -1.88
N PRO A 105 8.19 5.91 -1.03
CA PRO A 105 6.92 6.46 -1.48
C PRO A 105 7.10 7.68 -2.39
N VAL A 106 8.21 8.41 -2.32
CA VAL A 106 8.48 9.53 -3.24
C VAL A 106 8.64 9.04 -4.67
N ASN A 107 9.39 7.94 -4.87
CA ASN A 107 9.52 7.30 -6.19
C ASN A 107 8.17 6.75 -6.67
N THR A 108 7.40 6.18 -5.76
CA THR A 108 6.06 5.65 -6.08
C THR A 108 5.08 6.76 -6.48
N ALA A 109 5.14 7.92 -5.82
CA ALA A 109 4.36 9.10 -6.16
C ALA A 109 4.79 9.71 -7.52
N HIS A 110 6.10 9.72 -7.82
CA HIS A 110 6.61 10.18 -9.12
C HIS A 110 6.01 9.39 -10.30
N ASN A 111 5.76 8.09 -10.10
CA ASN A 111 5.13 7.22 -11.09
C ASN A 111 3.59 7.36 -11.14
N GLY A 112 2.98 8.22 -10.31
CA GLY A 112 1.55 8.50 -10.32
C GLY A 112 0.68 7.53 -9.51
N TYR A 113 1.29 6.53 -8.85
CA TYR A 113 0.58 5.55 -8.02
C TYR A 113 0.05 6.15 -6.70
N LEU A 114 0.71 7.19 -6.20
CA LEU A 114 0.26 7.99 -5.06
C LEU A 114 -0.07 9.40 -5.53
N ASP A 115 -1.01 10.06 -4.87
CA ASP A 115 -1.34 11.46 -5.14
C ASP A 115 -0.39 12.41 -4.42
N ASN A 116 0.07 12.05 -3.23
CA ASN A 116 1.04 12.86 -2.50
C ASN A 116 1.77 12.08 -1.40
N VAL A 117 2.96 12.58 -1.03
CA VAL A 117 3.70 12.18 0.16
C VAL A 117 3.62 13.30 1.18
N ILE A 118 3.10 13.01 2.37
CA ILE A 118 2.74 14.02 3.38
C ILE A 118 3.34 13.69 4.75
N GLU A 119 3.49 14.72 5.59
CA GLU A 119 3.80 14.50 7.01
C GLU A 119 2.54 14.13 7.80
N PRO A 120 2.66 13.32 8.89
CA PRO A 120 1.52 12.88 9.69
C PRO A 120 0.63 14.01 10.22
N GLN A 121 1.22 15.16 10.57
CA GLN A 121 0.48 16.31 11.09
C GLN A 121 -0.50 16.94 10.08
N TYR A 122 -0.28 16.73 8.78
CA TYR A 122 -1.12 17.29 7.72
C TYR A 122 -2.26 16.36 7.28
N VAL A 123 -2.33 15.11 7.78
CA VAL A 123 -3.37 14.12 7.39
C VAL A 123 -4.77 14.71 7.46
N ARG A 124 -5.11 15.41 8.55
CA ARG A 124 -6.43 16.01 8.73
C ARG A 124 -6.76 17.03 7.63
N GLN A 125 -5.79 17.87 7.26
CA GLN A 125 -6.01 18.92 6.26
C GLN A 125 -6.25 18.30 4.88
N TYR A 126 -5.42 17.33 4.50
CA TYR A 126 -5.57 16.60 3.23
C TYR A 126 -6.88 15.79 3.18
N LEU A 127 -7.24 15.12 4.27
CA LEU A 127 -8.50 14.37 4.33
C LEU A 127 -9.72 15.25 4.15
N ILE A 128 -9.78 16.41 4.82
CA ILE A 128 -10.89 17.35 4.66
C ILE A 128 -10.99 17.80 3.20
N SER A 129 -9.85 18.17 2.58
CA SER A 129 -9.83 18.58 1.17
C SER A 129 -10.27 17.46 0.22
N ALA A 130 -9.82 16.22 0.45
CA ALA A 130 -10.19 15.08 -0.37
C ALA A 130 -11.68 14.76 -0.25
N LEU A 131 -12.23 14.76 0.97
CA LEU A 131 -13.66 14.53 1.21
C LEU A 131 -14.53 15.59 0.55
N GLN A 132 -14.16 16.87 0.67
CA GLN A 132 -14.88 17.96 0.01
C GLN A 132 -14.87 17.84 -1.51
N THR A 133 -13.84 17.24 -2.10
CA THR A 133 -13.76 17.01 -3.54
C THR A 133 -14.67 15.86 -3.99
N LEU A 134 -14.93 14.88 -3.12
CA LEU A 134 -15.79 13.73 -3.39
C LEU A 134 -17.29 14.01 -3.21
N GLU A 135 -17.64 15.00 -2.40
CA GLU A 135 -19.05 15.40 -2.18
C GLU A 135 -19.65 16.24 -3.34
N VAL A 136 -18.86 16.57 -4.36
CA VAL A 136 -19.26 17.34 -5.55
C VAL A 136 -19.76 16.42 -6.67
#